data_AF-A0A7Y3NNE9-F1
#
_entry.id   AF-A0A7Y3NNE9-F1
#
_cell.length_a   1.000
_cell.length_b   1.000
_cell.length_c   1.000
_cell.angle_alpha   90.00
_cell.angle_beta   90.00
_cell.angle_gamma   90.00
#
_symmetry.space_group_name_H-M   'P 1'
#
loop_
_entity.id
_entity.type
_entity.pdbx_description
1 polymer ?
#
loop_
_entity_poly.entity_id
_entity_poly.type
_entity_poly.pdbx_seq_one_letter_code
_entity_poly.pdbx_strand_id
1 'polypeptide(L)'
;MSHQFIATERIPARSNRAEVRNPILTLPAVARLRALDPETRGMLRDLLLELQQDARERAEASWRSRKPPLAAYWAACGVYAGHIARAIGPGACRKIRLVRRG
;
A
#
# COMPACT_ATOMS: atom_id res chain seq x y z
N MET A 1 -30.27 25.93 -33.37
CA MET A 1 -30.10 24.68 -32.58
C MET A 1 -29.00 24.92 -31.57
N SER A 2 -29.38 25.30 -30.35
CA SER A 2 -28.46 25.73 -29.30
C SER A 2 -28.07 24.53 -28.45
N HIS A 3 -26.85 24.00 -28.61
CA HIS A 3 -26.34 22.97 -27.73
C HIS A 3 -25.83 23.61 -26.43
N GLN A 4 -26.56 23.34 -25.36
CA GLN A 4 -26.28 23.76 -23.99
C GLN A 4 -24.94 23.20 -23.50
N PHE A 5 -24.20 24.11 -22.88
CA PHE A 5 -23.04 23.97 -22.00
C PHE A 5 -22.94 22.64 -21.25
N ILE A 6 -21.81 21.92 -21.43
CA ILE A 6 -21.36 20.91 -20.47
C ILE A 6 -20.89 21.66 -19.22
N ALA A 7 -21.67 21.56 -18.15
CA ALA A 7 -21.24 22.00 -16.84
C ALA A 7 -19.98 21.21 -16.47
N THR A 8 -18.85 21.92 -16.30
CA THR A 8 -17.66 21.36 -15.68
C THR A 8 -17.99 21.07 -14.22
N GLU A 9 -18.47 19.86 -13.95
CA GLU A 9 -18.69 19.37 -12.60
C GLU A 9 -17.33 19.40 -11.88
N ARG A 10 -17.21 20.27 -10.86
CA ARG A 10 -15.98 20.35 -10.06
C ARG A 10 -15.83 19.04 -9.31
N ILE A 11 -14.91 18.19 -9.76
CA ILE A 11 -14.50 17.01 -8.98
C ILE A 11 -14.08 17.51 -7.59
N PRO A 12 -14.75 17.09 -6.50
CA PRO A 12 -14.43 17.57 -5.16
C PRO A 12 -12.99 17.20 -4.83
N ALA A 13 -12.30 18.11 -4.15
CA ALA A 13 -10.91 17.90 -3.75
C ALA A 13 -10.79 16.62 -2.91
N ARG A 14 -9.87 15.72 -3.30
CA ARG A 14 -9.65 14.45 -2.61
C ARG A 14 -9.29 14.69 -1.14
N SER A 15 -10.05 14.08 -0.22
CA SER A 15 -9.80 14.17 1.23
C SER A 15 -8.33 13.92 1.60
N ASN A 16 -7.81 14.70 2.54
CA ASN A 16 -6.43 14.58 3.04
C ASN A 16 -6.30 13.76 4.34
N ARG A 17 -7.42 13.26 4.89
CA ARG A 17 -7.43 12.46 6.11
C ARG A 17 -6.67 11.14 5.90
N ALA A 18 -5.79 10.78 6.82
CA ALA A 18 -4.91 9.62 6.67
C ALA A 18 -5.71 8.31 6.63
N GLU A 19 -6.73 8.19 7.47
CA GLU A 19 -7.66 7.07 7.56
C GLU A 19 -8.51 6.89 6.29
N VAL A 20 -8.84 7.99 5.59
CA VAL A 20 -9.55 7.92 4.31
C VAL A 20 -8.61 7.44 3.19
N ARG A 21 -7.32 7.79 3.29
CA ARG A 21 -6.29 7.38 2.31
C ARG A 21 -5.73 5.99 2.58
N ASN A 22 -5.86 5.52 3.82
CA ASN A 22 -5.43 4.20 4.25
C ASN A 22 -6.46 3.65 5.25
N PRO A 23 -7.47 2.89 4.78
CA PRO A 23 -8.54 2.37 5.63
C PRO A 23 -8.01 1.36 6.68
N ILE A 24 -6.80 0.83 6.51
CA ILE A 24 -6.20 -0.08 7.50
C ILE A 24 -6.01 0.60 8.84
N LEU A 25 -5.80 1.93 8.87
CA LEU A 25 -5.58 2.68 10.11
C LEU A 25 -6.76 2.61 11.10
N THR A 26 -7.96 2.28 10.65
CA THR A 26 -9.14 2.15 11.52
C THR A 26 -9.26 0.77 12.16
N LEU A 27 -8.45 -0.21 11.73
CA LEU A 27 -8.51 -1.57 12.25
C LEU A 27 -7.73 -1.69 13.57
N PRO A 28 -8.33 -2.24 14.64
CA PRO A 28 -7.67 -2.32 15.96
C PRO A 28 -6.41 -3.19 15.94
N ALA A 29 -6.31 -4.16 15.01
CA ALA A 29 -5.13 -5.01 14.86
C ALA A 29 -3.86 -4.22 14.49
N VAL A 30 -3.98 -3.04 13.88
CA VAL A 30 -2.82 -2.20 13.54
C VAL A 30 -2.08 -1.73 14.78
N ALA A 31 -2.79 -1.43 15.87
CA ALA A 31 -2.17 -1.06 17.13
C ALA A 31 -1.27 -2.19 17.66
N ARG A 32 -1.72 -3.45 17.54
CA ARG A 32 -0.93 -4.62 17.94
C ARG A 32 0.30 -4.81 17.06
N LEU A 33 0.17 -4.64 15.74
CA LEU A 33 1.31 -4.73 14.82
C LEU A 33 2.34 -3.60 15.06
N ARG A 34 1.89 -2.42 15.46
CA ARG A 34 2.77 -1.32 15.86
C ARG A 34 3.47 -1.58 17.19
N ALA A 35 2.88 -2.36 18.09
CA ALA A 35 3.47 -2.71 19.38
C ALA A 35 4.55 -3.81 19.28
N LEU A 36 4.69 -4.47 18.12
CA LEU A 36 5.80 -5.39 17.87
C LEU A 36 7.15 -4.69 18.06
N ASP A 37 8.17 -5.48 18.41
CA ASP A 37 9.52 -4.97 18.46
C ASP A 37 9.94 -4.40 17.09
N PRO A 38 10.82 -3.39 17.07
CA PRO A 38 11.13 -2.70 15.83
C PRO A 38 11.79 -3.58 14.75
N GLU A 39 12.44 -4.68 15.11
CA GLU A 39 13.08 -5.59 14.16
C GLU A 39 12.04 -6.47 13.48
N THR A 40 11.16 -7.12 14.25
CA THR A 40 10.04 -7.90 13.73
C THR A 40 9.10 -7.06 12.88
N ARG A 41 8.79 -5.84 13.33
CA ARG A 41 7.98 -4.90 12.55
C ARG A 41 8.65 -4.51 11.23
N GLY A 42 9.98 -4.40 11.23
CA GLY A 42 10.79 -4.20 10.03
C GLY A 42 10.67 -5.37 9.06
N MET A 43 10.92 -6.60 9.53
CA MET A 43 10.81 -7.81 8.71
C MET A 43 9.42 -7.99 8.10
N LEU A 44 8.36 -7.77 8.89
CA LEU A 44 6.99 -7.82 8.40
C LEU A 44 6.72 -6.74 7.34
N ARG A 45 7.23 -5.52 7.55
CA ARG A 45 7.10 -4.45 6.57
C ARG A 45 7.76 -4.81 5.25
N ASP A 46 8.97 -5.37 5.29
CA ASP A 46 9.72 -5.73 4.09
C ASP A 46 8.97 -6.82 3.30
N LEU A 47 8.50 -7.87 3.99
CA LEU A 47 7.64 -8.90 3.39
C LEU A 47 6.38 -8.31 2.73
N LEU A 48 5.71 -7.36 3.38
CA LEU A 48 4.51 -6.72 2.82
C LEU A 48 4.82 -5.85 1.59
N LEU A 49 6.02 -5.26 1.52
CA LEU A 49 6.47 -4.51 0.35
C LEU A 49 6.84 -5.44 -0.80
N GLU A 50 7.47 -6.58 -0.52
CA GLU A 50 7.72 -7.64 -1.50
C GLU A 50 6.40 -8.20 -2.05
N LEU A 51 5.44 -8.52 -1.16
CA LEU A 51 4.10 -8.97 -1.57
C LEU A 51 3.38 -7.94 -2.42
N GLN A 52 3.53 -6.65 -2.09
CA GLN A 52 2.97 -5.59 -2.92
C GLN A 52 3.58 -5.60 -4.34
N GLN A 53 4.88 -5.84 -4.47
CA GLN A 53 5.56 -5.88 -5.76
C GLN A 53 5.14 -7.11 -6.58
N ASP A 54 5.16 -8.31 -5.99
CA ASP A 54 4.70 -9.55 -6.63
C ASP A 54 3.24 -9.42 -7.10
N ALA A 55 2.36 -8.87 -6.26
CA ALA A 55 0.97 -8.64 -6.62
C ALA A 55 0.80 -7.68 -7.81
N ARG A 56 1.64 -6.63 -7.92
CA ARG A 56 1.63 -5.73 -9.09
C ARG A 56 2.03 -6.46 -10.37
N GLU A 57 3.07 -7.29 -10.31
CA GLU A 57 3.55 -8.06 -11.46
C GLU A 57 2.48 -9.06 -11.93
N ARG A 58 1.82 -9.74 -11.00
CA ARG A 58 0.70 -10.65 -11.31
C ARG A 58 -0.51 -9.94 -11.87
N ALA A 59 -0.83 -8.74 -11.36
CA ALA A 59 -1.92 -7.92 -11.91
C ALA A 59 -1.62 -7.55 -13.36
N GLU A 60 -0.41 -7.06 -13.64
CA GLU A 60 0.03 -6.68 -14.98
C GLU A 60 0.06 -7.88 -15.94
N ALA A 61 0.56 -9.03 -15.51
CA ALA A 61 0.50 -10.27 -16.30
C ALA A 61 -0.95 -10.69 -16.60
N SER A 62 -1.86 -10.51 -15.65
CA SER A 62 -3.29 -10.81 -15.80
C SER A 62 -3.97 -9.85 -16.77
N TRP A 63 -3.61 -8.57 -16.77
CA TRP A 63 -4.06 -7.59 -17.77
C TRP A 63 -3.63 -7.99 -19.17
N ARG A 64 -2.34 -8.28 -19.37
CA ARG A 64 -1.78 -8.72 -20.66
C ARG A 64 -2.44 -10.01 -21.17
N SER A 65 -2.78 -10.91 -20.24
CA SER A 65 -3.45 -12.18 -20.54
C SER A 65 -4.97 -12.06 -20.71
N ARG A 66 -5.54 -10.85 -20.71
CA ARG A 66 -6.99 -10.59 -20.84
C ARG A 66 -7.82 -11.25 -19.74
N LYS A 67 -7.34 -11.21 -18.49
CA LYS A 67 -8.04 -11.74 -17.28
C LYS A 67 -8.41 -10.61 -16.30
N PRO A 68 -9.41 -9.77 -16.63
CA PRO A 68 -9.71 -8.56 -15.86
C PRO A 68 -10.03 -8.80 -14.37
N PRO A 69 -10.90 -9.76 -13.98
CA PRO A 69 -11.20 -9.98 -12.56
C PRO A 69 -9.97 -10.39 -11.74
N LEU A 70 -9.12 -11.25 -12.31
CA LEU A 70 -7.89 -11.69 -11.66
C LEU A 70 -6.88 -10.54 -11.52
N ALA A 71 -6.79 -9.68 -12.53
CA ALA A 71 -5.94 -8.51 -12.48
C ALA A 71 -6.38 -7.51 -11.39
N ALA A 72 -7.69 -7.27 -11.28
CA ALA A 72 -8.27 -6.44 -10.22
C ALA A 72 -8.04 -7.03 -8.81
N TYR A 73 -8.17 -8.35 -8.66
CA TYR A 73 -7.86 -9.06 -7.42
C TYR A 73 -6.40 -8.82 -6.99
N TRP A 74 -5.44 -9.08 -7.89
CA TRP A 74 -4.02 -8.88 -7.59
C TRP A 74 -3.70 -7.41 -7.31
N ALA A 75 -4.31 -6.47 -8.04
CA ALA A 75 -4.15 -5.05 -7.76
C ALA A 75 -4.65 -4.68 -6.36
N ALA A 76 -5.81 -5.22 -5.94
CA ALA A 76 -6.33 -5.02 -4.59
C ALA A 76 -5.39 -5.58 -3.52
N CYS A 77 -4.87 -6.80 -3.71
CA CYS A 77 -3.86 -7.39 -2.82
C CYS A 77 -2.65 -6.47 -2.66
N GLY A 78 -2.12 -5.93 -3.77
CA GLY A 78 -0.98 -5.02 -3.73
C GLY A 78 -1.25 -3.70 -3.01
N VAL A 79 -2.47 -3.14 -3.17
CA VAL A 79 -2.90 -1.95 -2.43
C VAL A 79 -2.97 -2.22 -0.93
N TYR A 80 -3.64 -3.29 -0.51
CA TYR A 80 -3.80 -3.64 0.89
C TYR A 80 -2.47 -3.98 1.57
N ALA A 81 -1.59 -4.73 0.90
CA ALA A 81 -0.25 -5.02 1.43
C ALA A 81 0.55 -3.73 1.70
N GLY A 82 0.55 -2.79 0.74
CA GLY A 82 1.20 -1.49 0.92
C GLY A 82 0.55 -0.60 1.98
N HIS A 83 -0.78 -0.65 2.11
CA HIS A 83 -1.51 0.04 3.16
C HIS A 83 -1.11 -0.48 4.55
N ILE A 84 -1.00 -1.79 4.72
CA ILE A 84 -0.53 -2.39 5.98
C ILE A 84 0.93 -1.99 6.24
N ALA A 85 1.83 -2.13 5.26
CA ALA A 85 3.25 -1.77 5.39
C ALA A 85 3.45 -0.31 5.83
N ARG A 86 2.68 0.62 5.26
CA ARG A 86 2.70 2.04 5.65
C ARG A 86 2.07 2.28 7.02
N ALA A 87 1.02 1.54 7.36
CA ALA A 87 0.32 1.68 8.63
C ALA A 87 1.19 1.23 9.81
N ILE A 88 1.93 0.12 9.68
CA ILE A 88 2.79 -0.39 10.75
C ILE A 88 4.05 0.49 10.95
N GLY A 89 4.46 1.24 9.94
CA GLY A 89 5.58 2.18 10.03
C GLY A 89 6.95 1.52 9.95
N PRO A 90 8.04 2.30 10.00
CA PRO A 90 9.40 1.74 9.90
C PRO A 90 9.75 0.84 11.09
N GLY A 91 10.58 -0.16 10.81
CA GLY A 91 11.33 -0.87 11.85
C GLY A 91 12.42 0.02 12.46
N ALA A 92 13.19 -0.51 13.41
CA ALA A 92 14.33 0.24 13.94
C ALA A 92 15.28 0.59 12.79
N CYS A 93 15.77 1.84 12.77
CA CYS A 93 16.90 2.20 11.91
C CYS A 93 18.12 1.42 12.40
N ARG A 94 18.36 0.23 11.85
CA ARG A 94 19.60 -0.50 12.07
C ARG A 94 20.68 0.25 11.30
N LYS A 95 21.32 1.25 11.93
CA LYS A 95 22.64 1.74 11.48
C LYS A 95 23.57 0.54 11.55
N ILE A 96 23.71 -0.19 10.44
CA ILE A 96 24.72 -1.22 10.32
C ILE A 96 26.05 -0.47 10.36
N ARG A 97 26.65 -0.34 11.55
CA ARG A 97 28.06 -0.03 11.68
C ARG A 97 28.78 -1.26 11.15
N LEU A 98 29.05 -1.25 9.85
CA LEU A 98 29.92 -2.22 9.21
C LEU A 98 31.32 -1.99 9.79
N VAL A 99 31.60 -2.62 10.93
CA VAL A 99 32.96 -2.74 11.44
C VAL A 99 33.68 -3.62 10.42
N ARG A 100 34.32 -2.98 9.44
CA ARG A 100 35.40 -3.61 8.69
C ARG A 100 36.50 -3.87 9.72
N ARG A 101 36.58 -5.11 10.20
CA ARG A 101 37.81 -5.64 10.78
C ARG A 101 38.79 -5.79 9.62
N GLY A 102 39.82 -4.95 9.63
CA GLY A 102 41.03 -5.02 8.83
C GLY A 102 42.15 -4.46 9.70
#